data_AF-A0A5E5A8N0-F1
#
_entry.id   AF-A0A5E5A8N0-F1
#
_cell.length_a   1.000
_cell.length_b   1.000
_cell.length_c   1.000
_cell.angle_alpha   90.00
_cell.angle_beta   90.00
_cell.angle_gamma   90.00
#
_symmetry.space_group_name_H-M   'P 1'
#
loop_
_entity.id
_entity.type
_entity.pdbx_description
1 polymer ?
#
loop_
_entity_poly.entity_id
_entity_poly.type
_entity_poly.pdbx_seq_one_letter_code
_entity_poly.pdbx_strand_id
1 'polypeptide(L)'
;MRIIEDGNLTDWMCTVLIVAGAAISYLTVEFATPSYFSASLALLGFAAMAIGGLCGRARFLKIRPFGTGYKKARKSYETQRDKEHS
;
A
#
# COMPACT_ATOMS: atom_id res chain seq x y z
N MET A 1 -3.90 8.94 -13.62
CA MET A 1 -3.56 8.53 -12.23
C MET A 1 -3.48 7.01 -12.18
N ARG A 2 -2.30 6.44 -11.91
CA ARG A 2 -2.12 4.98 -11.77
C ARG A 2 -2.16 4.64 -10.28
N ILE A 3 -3.04 3.72 -9.91
CA ILE A 3 -3.22 3.26 -8.52
C ILE A 3 -2.04 2.37 -8.09
N ILE A 4 -1.42 1.70 -9.05
CA ILE A 4 -0.30 0.78 -8.86
C ILE A 4 0.85 1.23 -9.76
N GLU A 5 1.97 1.55 -9.15
CA GLU A 5 3.20 1.95 -9.84
C GLU A 5 4.35 1.07 -9.36
N ASP A 6 4.98 0.38 -10.32
CA ASP A 6 6.15 -0.48 -10.09
C ASP A 6 5.92 -1.64 -9.11
N GLY A 7 4.68 -2.12 -9.00
CA GLY A 7 4.28 -3.25 -8.15
C GLY A 7 4.06 -2.90 -6.67
N ASN A 8 3.94 -1.60 -6.38
CA ASN A 8 3.47 -1.09 -5.09
C ASN A 8 2.32 -0.10 -5.29
N LEU A 9 1.60 0.21 -4.21
CA LEU A 9 0.72 1.37 -4.17
C LEU A 9 1.54 2.63 -4.42
N THR A 10 1.04 3.50 -5.30
CA THR A 10 1.70 4.76 -5.64
C THR A 10 1.92 5.60 -4.37
N ASP A 11 3.08 6.26 -4.26
CA ASP A 11 3.43 7.11 -3.10
C ASP A 11 2.28 8.05 -2.73
N TRP A 12 1.73 8.69 -3.77
CA TRP A 12 0.64 9.64 -3.67
C TRP A 12 -0.65 8.99 -3.13
N MET A 13 -0.92 7.74 -3.49
CA MET A 13 -2.07 7.00 -2.95
C MET A 13 -1.88 6.73 -1.45
N CYS A 14 -0.68 6.34 -1.03
CA CYS A 14 -0.37 6.13 0.39
C CYS A 14 -0.54 7.45 1.16
N THR A 15 -0.05 8.57 0.64
CA THR A 15 -0.23 9.89 1.25
C THR A 15 -1.71 10.26 1.38
N VAL A 16 -2.50 10.07 0.32
CA VAL A 16 -3.95 10.34 0.35
C VAL A 16 -4.65 9.47 1.40
N LEU A 17 -4.28 8.20 1.51
CA LEU A 17 -4.88 7.27 2.48
C LEU A 17 -4.53 7.62 3.93
N ILE A 18 -3.30 8.08 4.17
CA ILE A 18 -2.86 8.61 5.48
C ILE A 18 -3.65 9.87 5.83
N VAL A 19 -3.71 10.83 4.92
CA VAL A 19 -4.40 12.12 5.15
C VAL A 19 -5.90 11.90 5.35
N ALA A 20 -6.53 11.07 4.53
CA ALA A 20 -7.94 10.74 4.66
C ALA A 20 -8.24 9.98 5.97
N GLY A 21 -7.40 8.99 6.32
CA GLY A 21 -7.53 8.26 7.59
C GLY A 21 -7.41 9.17 8.81
N ALA A 22 -6.41 10.06 8.82
CA ALA A 22 -6.22 11.04 9.88
C ALA A 22 -7.40 12.03 9.99
N ALA A 23 -7.90 12.51 8.86
CA ALA A 23 -9.06 13.41 8.84
C ALA A 23 -10.32 12.73 9.36
N ILE A 24 -10.59 11.47 8.96
CA ILE A 24 -11.72 10.68 9.46
C ILE A 24 -11.56 10.46 10.96
N SER A 25 -10.39 10.00 11.44
CA SER A 25 -10.14 9.82 12.87
C SER A 25 -10.35 11.11 13.66
N TYR A 26 -9.85 12.24 13.18
CA TYR A 26 -10.00 13.53 13.84
C TYR A 26 -11.47 13.97 13.91
N LEU A 27 -12.19 13.92 12.78
CA LEU A 27 -13.61 14.26 12.72
C LEU A 27 -14.46 13.33 13.61
N THR A 28 -14.13 12.05 13.68
CA THR A 28 -14.83 11.11 14.56
C THR A 28 -14.60 11.40 16.04
N VAL A 29 -13.45 11.92 16.43
CA VAL A 29 -13.18 12.28 17.83
C VAL A 29 -13.86 13.60 18.18
N GLU A 30 -13.86 14.57 17.26
CA GLU A 30 -14.41 15.91 17.53
C GLU A 30 -15.94 15.97 17.47
N PHE A 31 -16.59 15.19 16.59
CA PHE A 31 -18.04 15.18 16.45
C PHE A 31 -18.75 14.07 17.23
N ALA A 32 -18.05 13.08 17.77
CA ALA A 32 -18.72 11.97 18.41
C ALA A 32 -19.05 12.22 19.89
N THR A 33 -20.34 12.13 20.18
CA THR A 33 -20.83 11.72 21.49
C THR A 33 -20.20 10.38 21.91
N PRO A 34 -19.88 10.18 23.21
CA PRO A 34 -19.18 8.99 23.69
C PRO A 34 -20.04 7.74 23.43
N SER A 35 -19.75 7.06 22.34
CA SER A 35 -20.47 5.89 21.86
C SER A 35 -19.48 4.87 21.34
N TYR A 36 -19.75 3.59 21.59
CA TYR A 36 -18.89 2.50 21.12
C TYR A 36 -18.67 2.51 19.60
N PHE A 37 -19.61 3.09 18.86
CA PHE A 37 -19.56 3.19 17.41
C PHE A 37 -18.55 4.24 16.90
N SER A 38 -18.32 5.32 17.65
CA SER A 38 -17.33 6.32 17.26
C SER A 38 -15.91 5.84 17.54
N ALA A 39 -15.72 5.10 18.64
CA ALA A 39 -14.45 4.47 18.96
C ALA A 39 -14.02 3.47 17.88
N SER A 40 -14.94 2.64 17.37
CA SER A 40 -14.63 1.70 16.29
C SER A 40 -14.32 2.40 14.96
N LEU A 41 -15.02 3.49 14.64
CA LEU A 41 -14.76 4.29 13.44
C LEU A 41 -13.40 5.01 13.50
N ALA A 42 -13.04 5.55 14.67
CA ALA A 42 -11.74 6.18 14.91
C ALA A 42 -10.59 5.17 14.77
N LEU A 43 -10.78 3.94 15.28
CA LEU A 43 -9.84 2.82 15.15
C LEU A 43 -9.66 2.39 13.69
N LEU A 44 -10.74 2.39 12.90
CA LEU A 44 -10.67 2.11 11.47
C LEU A 44 -9.88 3.19 10.71
N GLY A 45 -10.12 4.47 11.01
CA GLY A 45 -9.34 5.57 10.43
C GLY A 45 -7.86 5.49 10.78
N PHE A 46 -7.56 5.11 12.03
CA PHE A 46 -6.18 4.89 12.49
C PHE A 46 -5.52 3.68 11.81
N ALA A 47 -6.24 2.57 11.66
CA ALA A 47 -5.75 1.40 10.94
C ALA A 47 -5.45 1.73 9.47
N ALA A 48 -6.32 2.48 8.81
CA ALA A 48 -6.10 2.97 7.44
C ALA A 48 -4.84 3.85 7.35
N MET A 49 -4.66 4.77 8.30
CA MET A 49 -3.45 5.60 8.39
C MET A 49 -2.18 4.76 8.58
N ALA A 50 -2.22 3.76 9.46
CA ALA A 50 -1.10 2.86 9.72
C ALA A 50 -0.73 2.03 8.47
N ILE A 51 -1.73 1.50 7.76
CA ILE A 51 -1.51 0.74 6.52
C ILE A 51 -0.89 1.65 5.45
N GLY A 52 -1.40 2.88 5.28
CA GLY A 52 -0.82 3.86 4.36
C GLY A 52 0.65 4.19 4.69
N GLY A 53 0.97 4.37 5.98
CA GLY A 53 2.34 4.63 6.44
C GLY A 53 3.29 3.43 6.23
N LEU A 54 2.80 2.21 6.50
CA LEU A 54 3.56 0.97 6.29
C LEU A 54 3.79 0.69 4.80
N CYS A 55 2.80 0.95 3.93
CA CYS A 55 2.97 0.84 2.47
C CYS A 55 4.02 1.82 1.93
N GLY A 56 4.10 3.04 2.50
CA GLY A 56 5.18 3.99 2.22
C GLY A 56 6.56 3.45 2.60
N ARG A 57 6.69 2.79 3.77
CA ARG A 57 7.97 2.18 4.21
C ARG A 57 8.34 0.90 3.48
N ALA A 58 7.37 0.07 3.09
CA ALA A 58 7.63 -1.14 2.29
C ALA A 58 8.28 -0.79 0.93
N ARG A 59 7.94 0.39 0.39
CA ARG A 59 8.58 0.98 -0.80
C ARG A 59 10.08 1.21 -0.60
N PHE A 60 10.47 1.72 0.57
CA PHE A 60 11.87 1.93 0.95
C PHE A 60 12.64 0.61 1.12
N LEU A 61 11.96 -0.44 1.62
CA LEU A 61 12.56 -1.78 1.75
C LEU A 61 12.60 -2.58 0.44
N LYS A 62 12.20 -2.01 -0.71
CA LYS A 62 12.13 -2.69 -2.02
C LYS A 62 11.24 -3.96 -2.03
N ILE A 63 10.40 -4.16 -1.01
CA ILE A 63 9.46 -5.28 -0.98
C ILE A 63 8.30 -4.88 -1.87
N ARG A 64 8.19 -5.53 -3.04
CA ARG A 64 7.14 -5.27 -4.04
C ARG A 64 6.07 -6.36 -3.96
N PRO A 65 5.01 -6.19 -3.15
CA PRO A 65 3.98 -7.23 -3.00
C PRO A 65 3.23 -7.52 -4.31
N PHE A 66 3.18 -6.58 -5.24
CA PHE A 66 2.55 -6.72 -6.56
C PHE A 66 3.56 -6.58 -7.72
N GLY A 67 4.85 -6.83 -7.44
CA GLY A 67 5.95 -6.66 -8.39
C GLY A 67 5.96 -7.66 -9.55
N THR A 68 6.23 -7.18 -10.76
CA THR A 68 6.43 -7.99 -11.97
C THR A 68 7.73 -8.80 -11.97
N GLY A 69 8.35 -9.03 -10.81
CA GLY A 69 9.58 -9.83 -10.67
C GLY A 69 9.43 -11.21 -11.31
N TYR A 70 8.23 -11.81 -11.20
CA TYR A 70 7.90 -13.07 -11.85
C TYR A 70 8.05 -13.04 -13.38
N LYS A 71 7.66 -11.93 -14.04
CA LYS A 71 7.85 -11.75 -15.50
C LYS A 71 9.32 -11.64 -15.89
N LYS A 72 10.14 -11.01 -15.05
CA LYS A 72 11.60 -10.87 -15.29
C LYS A 72 12.33 -12.19 -15.04
N ALA A 73 11.95 -12.93 -14.01
CA ALA A 73 12.46 -14.27 -13.73
C ALA A 73 12.14 -15.25 -14.87
N ARG A 74 10.89 -15.26 -15.36
CA ARG A 74 10.47 -16.10 -16.50
C ARG A 74 11.27 -15.84 -17.77
N LYS A 75 11.53 -14.57 -18.11
CA LYS A 75 12.39 -14.20 -19.26
C LYS A 75 13.83 -14.70 -19.11
N SER A 76 14.37 -14.73 -17.89
CA SER A 76 15.72 -15.25 -17.64
C SER A 76 15.83 -16.74 -17.97
N TYR A 77 14.80 -17.53 -17.65
CA TYR A 77 14.77 -18.95 -17.98
C TYR A 77 14.61 -19.20 -19.49
N GLU A 78 13.81 -18.40 -20.19
CA GLU A 78 13.68 -18.48 -21.66
C GLU A 78 15.02 -18.17 -22.35
N THR A 79 15.75 -17.16 -21.87
CA THR A 79 17.06 -16.77 -22.44
C THR A 79 18.18 -17.79 -22.15
N GLN A 80 18.10 -18.52 -21.03
CA GLN A 80 19.05 -19.59 -20.73
C GLN A 80 18.81 -20.83 -21.59
N ARG A 81 17.54 -21.16 -21.86
CA ARG A 81 17.18 -22.30 -22.70
C ARG A 81 17.70 -22.16 -24.15
N ASP A 82 17.69 -20.95 -24.71
CA ASP A 82 18.25 -20.69 -26.05
C ASP A 82 19.78 -20.78 -26.11
N LYS A 83 20.48 -20.53 -25.00
CA LYS A 83 21.94 -20.59 -24.93
C LYS A 83 22.48 -22.00 -24.69
N GLU A 84 21.66 -22.88 -24.13
CA GLU A 84 22.02 -24.29 -23.88
C GLU A 84 21.79 -25.17 -25.12
N HIS A 85 21.14 -24.64 -26.16
CA HIS A 85 20.76 -25.34 -27.39
C HIS A 85 21.53 -24.88 -28.66
N SER A 86 22.57 -24.04 -28.53
CA SER A 86 23.43 -23.58 -29.64
C SER A 86 24.88 -23.96 -29.42
#